data_AF-A0A954AXG6-F1
#
_entry.id   AF-A0A954AXG6-F1
#
_cell.length_a   1.000
_cell.length_b   1.000
_cell.length_c   1.000
_cell.angle_alpha   90.00
_cell.angle_beta   90.00
_cell.angle_gamma   90.00
#
_symmetry.space_group_name_H-M   'P 1'
#
loop_
_entity.id
_entity.type
_entity.pdbx_description
1 polymer ?
#
loop_
_entity_poly.entity_id
_entity_poly.type
_entity_poly.pdbx_seq_one_letter_code
_entity_poly.pdbx_strand_id
1 'polypeptide(L)'
;MRRLAVLSALPALLMVTPAAAPAQSQEQAFAKLAGKTNMAAIQAAASCRTDEAMALAQKAAKSRQPGERLFAEFAQAAVYTEAGQSRQADAILDAVTRDKTLNPDGASRAQMQQGADALLETIRGLRQSTIGRRRC
;
A
#
# COMPACT_ATOMS: atom_id res chain seq x y z
N MET A 1 40.63 31.63 50.57
CA MET A 1 39.50 30.67 50.45
C MET A 1 39.34 30.30 48.99
N ARG A 2 39.37 28.99 48.70
CA ARG A 2 39.30 28.38 47.36
C ARG A 2 37.90 28.49 46.78
N ARG A 3 37.76 28.85 45.49
CA ARG A 3 36.67 28.35 44.62
C ARG A 3 37.22 28.15 43.21
N LEU A 4 37.40 26.87 42.85
CA LEU A 4 37.66 26.40 41.50
C LEU A 4 36.41 26.63 40.64
N ALA A 5 36.57 27.29 39.50
CA ALA A 5 35.56 27.32 38.45
C ALA A 5 35.68 26.03 37.63
N VAL A 6 34.69 25.15 37.79
CA VAL A 6 34.54 23.92 37.03
C VAL A 6 34.01 24.28 35.64
N LEU A 7 34.89 24.27 34.63
CA LEU A 7 34.48 24.24 33.22
C LEU A 7 33.79 22.90 32.96
N SER A 8 32.47 22.92 32.85
CA SER A 8 31.69 21.77 32.41
C SER A 8 31.74 21.71 30.88
N ALA A 9 32.39 20.67 30.37
CA ALA A 9 32.41 20.31 28.97
C ALA A 9 31.00 19.87 28.53
N LEU A 10 30.44 20.54 27.52
CA LEU A 10 29.26 20.09 26.78
C LEU A 10 29.71 19.14 25.67
N PRO A 11 29.31 17.86 25.65
CA PRO A 11 29.46 17.04 24.46
C PRO A 11 28.41 17.44 23.42
N ALA A 12 28.88 17.73 22.22
CA ALA A 12 28.07 17.98 21.05
C ALA A 12 27.09 16.83 20.81
N LEU A 13 25.80 17.15 20.74
CA LEU A 13 24.77 16.25 20.20
C LEU A 13 25.13 15.95 18.74
N LEU A 14 25.68 14.76 18.48
CA LEU A 14 25.59 14.10 17.18
C LEU A 14 24.12 13.75 16.97
N MET A 15 23.41 14.60 16.23
CA MET A 15 22.14 14.21 15.62
C MET A 15 22.44 13.15 14.57
N VAL A 16 22.23 11.88 14.93
CA VAL A 16 22.03 10.81 13.95
C VAL A 16 20.69 11.08 13.31
N THR A 17 20.70 11.74 12.16
CA THR A 17 19.57 11.72 11.23
C THR A 17 19.34 10.26 10.83
N PRO A 18 18.15 9.67 11.08
CA PRO A 18 17.83 8.40 10.45
C PRO A 18 17.75 8.67 8.94
N ALA A 19 18.73 8.14 8.20
CA ALA A 19 18.68 8.07 6.76
C ALA A 19 17.38 7.37 6.36
N ALA A 20 16.50 8.08 5.67
CA ALA A 20 15.31 7.50 5.07
C ALA A 20 15.76 6.34 4.16
N ALA A 21 15.42 5.11 4.52
CA ALA A 21 15.68 3.95 3.68
C ALA A 21 15.02 4.19 2.30
N PRO A 22 15.70 3.87 1.19
CA PRO A 22 15.26 4.29 -0.14
C PRO A 22 13.96 3.56 -0.54
N ALA A 23 12.96 4.34 -0.97
CA ALA A 23 11.65 3.87 -1.44
C ALA A 23 11.70 2.74 -2.49
N GLN A 24 12.85 2.57 -3.17
CA GLN A 24 13.11 1.49 -4.13
C GLN A 24 13.03 0.08 -3.53
N SER A 25 13.40 -0.11 -2.26
CA SER A 25 13.37 -1.44 -1.62
C SER A 25 11.93 -1.91 -1.34
N GLN A 26 11.04 -0.99 -0.98
CA GLN A 26 9.62 -1.26 -0.79
C GLN A 26 8.93 -1.55 -2.11
N GLU A 27 9.17 -0.76 -3.15
CA GLU A 27 8.52 -0.93 -4.44
C GLU A 27 8.91 -2.26 -5.12
N GLN A 28 10.16 -2.69 -4.97
CA GLN A 28 10.62 -4.01 -5.44
C GLN A 28 10.05 -5.16 -4.60
N ALA A 29 9.94 -5.00 -3.28
CA ALA A 29 9.29 -5.98 -2.41
C ALA A 29 7.80 -6.12 -2.73
N PHE A 30 7.14 -4.99 -2.98
CA PHE A 30 5.73 -4.91 -3.38
C PHE A 30 5.51 -5.54 -4.74
N ALA A 31 6.35 -5.25 -5.74
CA ALA A 31 6.25 -5.84 -7.07
C ALA A 31 6.47 -7.37 -7.06
N LYS A 32 7.37 -7.87 -6.20
CA LYS A 32 7.61 -9.31 -6.03
C LYS A 32 6.43 -10.03 -5.39
N LEU A 33 5.69 -9.36 -4.50
CA LEU A 33 4.51 -9.90 -3.82
C LEU A 33 3.23 -9.76 -4.65
N ALA A 34 3.08 -8.64 -5.36
CA ALA A 34 1.92 -8.36 -6.20
C ALA A 34 1.95 -9.18 -7.49
N GLY A 35 3.13 -9.42 -8.05
CA GLY A 35 3.27 -10.05 -9.36
C GLY A 35 2.91 -9.09 -10.51
N LYS A 36 3.29 -9.48 -11.73
CA LYS A 36 3.22 -8.60 -12.92
C LYS A 36 1.81 -8.10 -13.23
N THR A 37 0.80 -8.95 -13.06
CA THR A 37 -0.60 -8.62 -13.39
C THR A 37 -1.16 -7.56 -12.44
N ASN A 38 -0.89 -7.67 -11.13
CA ASN A 38 -1.33 -6.65 -10.17
C ASN A 38 -0.60 -5.33 -10.39
N MET A 39 0.71 -5.35 -10.71
CA MET A 39 1.42 -4.11 -11.05
C MET A 39 0.82 -3.41 -12.27
N ALA A 40 0.44 -4.17 -13.30
CA ALA A 40 -0.28 -3.62 -14.45
C ALA A 40 -1.64 -3.03 -14.06
N ALA A 41 -2.39 -3.68 -13.15
CA ALA A 41 -3.67 -3.17 -12.65
C ALA A 41 -3.50 -1.82 -11.92
N ILE A 42 -2.48 -1.70 -11.05
CA ILE A 42 -2.15 -0.45 -10.35
C ILE A 42 -1.81 0.67 -11.34
N GLN A 43 -0.98 0.37 -12.34
CA GLN A 43 -0.58 1.35 -13.37
C GLN A 43 -1.77 1.80 -14.22
N ALA A 44 -2.68 0.88 -14.58
CA ALA A 44 -3.92 1.20 -15.27
C ALA A 44 -4.81 2.13 -14.41
N ALA A 45 -4.99 1.81 -13.12
CA ALA A 45 -5.77 2.65 -12.20
C ALA A 45 -5.14 4.04 -12.01
N ALA A 46 -3.81 4.09 -11.88
CA ALA A 46 -3.05 5.34 -11.77
C ALA A 46 -3.11 6.16 -13.07
N SER A 47 -3.41 5.55 -14.20
CA SER A 47 -3.62 6.25 -15.49
C SER A 47 -5.10 6.52 -15.78
N CYS A 48 -5.99 6.35 -14.80
CA CYS A 48 -7.45 6.49 -14.95
C CYS A 48 -8.10 5.57 -15.99
N ARG A 49 -7.48 4.42 -16.24
CA ARG A 49 -8.04 3.32 -17.04
C ARG A 49 -8.73 2.32 -16.11
N THR A 50 -9.82 2.75 -15.49
CA THR A 50 -10.52 2.03 -14.41
C THR A 50 -11.00 0.64 -14.83
N ASP A 51 -11.61 0.52 -16.01
CA ASP A 51 -12.12 -0.77 -16.50
C ASP A 51 -11.00 -1.79 -16.74
N GLU A 52 -9.87 -1.31 -17.29
CA GLU A 52 -8.68 -2.13 -17.51
C GLU A 52 -8.06 -2.55 -16.17
N ALA A 53 -7.96 -1.63 -15.21
CA ALA A 53 -7.47 -1.92 -13.88
C ALA A 53 -8.30 -3.01 -13.20
N MET A 54 -9.63 -2.90 -13.27
CA MET A 54 -10.55 -3.91 -12.73
C MET A 54 -10.40 -5.26 -13.43
N ALA A 55 -10.31 -5.30 -14.75
CA ALA A 55 -10.12 -6.54 -15.50
C ALA A 55 -8.77 -7.23 -15.14
N LEU A 56 -7.70 -6.46 -15.01
CA LEU A 56 -6.38 -6.97 -14.62
C LEU A 56 -6.38 -7.48 -13.17
N ALA A 57 -7.02 -6.76 -12.24
CA ALA A 57 -7.14 -7.21 -10.85
C ALA A 57 -7.97 -8.50 -10.75
N GLN A 58 -9.12 -8.59 -11.44
CA GLN A 58 -9.91 -9.84 -11.49
C GLN A 58 -9.14 -11.01 -12.09
N LYS A 59 -8.25 -10.76 -13.06
CA LYS A 59 -7.36 -11.77 -13.61
C LYS A 59 -6.33 -12.22 -12.56
N ALA A 60 -5.74 -11.28 -11.82
CA ALA A 60 -4.76 -11.57 -10.77
C ALA A 60 -5.39 -12.31 -9.56
N ALA A 61 -6.66 -12.06 -9.25
CA ALA A 61 -7.42 -12.76 -8.21
C ALA A 61 -7.56 -14.28 -8.44
N LYS A 62 -7.32 -14.75 -9.68
CA LYS A 62 -7.28 -16.17 -10.07
C LYS A 62 -5.88 -16.80 -9.90
N SER A 63 -4.89 -16.06 -9.40
CA SER A 63 -3.55 -16.60 -9.15
C SER A 63 -3.61 -17.78 -8.18
N ARG A 64 -2.64 -18.70 -8.26
CA ARG A 64 -2.51 -19.78 -7.27
C ARG A 64 -1.79 -19.33 -6.00
N GLN A 65 -1.14 -18.17 -6.04
CA GLN A 65 -0.40 -17.63 -4.90
C GLN A 65 -1.35 -16.79 -4.03
N PRO A 66 -1.56 -17.14 -2.74
CA PRO A 66 -2.48 -16.40 -1.87
C PRO A 66 -2.12 -14.91 -1.74
N GLY A 67 -0.82 -14.58 -1.69
CA GLY A 67 -0.37 -13.18 -1.63
C GLY A 67 -0.77 -12.36 -2.86
N GLU A 68 -0.56 -12.90 -4.07
CA GLU A 68 -0.98 -12.22 -5.30
C GLU A 68 -2.51 -12.07 -5.38
N ARG A 69 -3.26 -13.10 -4.93
CA ARG A 69 -4.73 -13.04 -4.87
C ARG A 69 -5.19 -11.96 -3.89
N LEU A 70 -4.66 -11.95 -2.67
CA LEU A 70 -5.01 -10.95 -1.64
C LEU A 70 -4.76 -9.54 -2.16
N PHE A 71 -3.61 -9.33 -2.79
CA PHE A 71 -3.27 -8.06 -3.40
C PHE A 71 -4.29 -7.65 -4.48
N ALA A 72 -4.71 -8.60 -5.32
CA ALA A 72 -5.71 -8.36 -6.36
C ALA A 72 -7.08 -7.98 -5.78
N GLU A 73 -7.48 -8.58 -4.66
CA GLU A 73 -8.71 -8.21 -3.95
C GLU A 73 -8.61 -6.78 -3.37
N PHE A 74 -7.47 -6.41 -2.79
CA PHE A 74 -7.22 -5.03 -2.36
C PHE A 74 -7.25 -4.04 -3.52
N ALA A 75 -6.70 -4.40 -4.68
CA ALA A 75 -6.74 -3.54 -5.86
C ALA A 75 -8.19 -3.29 -6.33
N GLN A 76 -9.03 -4.33 -6.34
CA GLN A 76 -10.45 -4.19 -6.66
C GLN A 76 -11.16 -3.30 -5.62
N ALA A 77 -10.95 -3.55 -4.32
CA ALA A 77 -11.54 -2.75 -3.25
C ALA A 77 -11.12 -1.27 -3.32
N ALA A 78 -9.85 -0.99 -3.62
CA ALA A 78 -9.35 0.36 -3.82
C ALA A 78 -10.04 1.07 -4.99
N VAL A 79 -10.19 0.39 -6.14
CA VAL A 79 -10.88 0.94 -7.30
C VAL A 79 -12.35 1.20 -7.04
N TYR A 80 -13.07 0.26 -6.40
CA TYR A 80 -14.47 0.47 -6.01
C TYR A 80 -14.64 1.63 -5.02
N THR A 81 -13.72 1.77 -4.07
CA THR A 81 -13.72 2.87 -3.10
C THR A 81 -13.54 4.21 -3.80
N GLU A 82 -12.62 4.30 -4.76
CA GLU A 82 -12.39 5.51 -5.53
C GLU A 82 -13.59 5.89 -6.41
N ALA A 83 -14.30 4.89 -6.96
CA ALA A 83 -15.54 5.09 -7.70
C ALA A 83 -16.74 5.47 -6.81
N GLY A 84 -16.57 5.60 -5.49
CA GLY A 84 -17.65 5.87 -4.54
C GLY A 84 -18.57 4.67 -4.29
N GLN A 85 -18.16 3.48 -4.71
CA GLN A 85 -18.94 2.25 -4.61
C GLN A 85 -18.57 1.46 -3.34
N SER A 86 -18.72 2.10 -2.18
CA SER A 86 -18.26 1.57 -0.89
C SER A 86 -18.83 0.18 -0.56
N ARG A 87 -20.08 -0.11 -0.92
CA ARG A 87 -20.70 -1.43 -0.67
C ARG A 87 -19.95 -2.58 -1.36
N GLN A 88 -19.42 -2.34 -2.55
CA GLN A 88 -18.69 -3.36 -3.32
C GLN A 88 -17.28 -3.55 -2.75
N ALA A 89 -16.62 -2.45 -2.38
CA ALA A 89 -15.35 -2.50 -1.66
C ALA A 89 -15.49 -3.26 -0.33
N ASP A 90 -16.53 -2.96 0.45
CA ASP A 90 -16.81 -3.62 1.73
C ASP A 90 -17.06 -5.12 1.56
N ALA A 91 -17.87 -5.50 0.57
CA ALA A 91 -18.14 -6.90 0.29
C ALA A 91 -16.87 -7.72 -0.02
N ILE A 92 -15.93 -7.14 -0.78
CA ILE A 92 -14.64 -7.76 -1.06
C ILE A 92 -13.83 -7.93 0.21
N LEU A 93 -13.71 -6.86 1.01
CA LEU A 93 -12.89 -6.89 2.22
C LEU A 93 -13.47 -7.82 3.28
N ASP A 94 -14.79 -7.93 3.37
CA ASP A 94 -15.47 -8.91 4.21
C ASP A 94 -15.21 -10.35 3.75
N ALA A 95 -15.20 -10.60 2.43
CA ALA A 95 -14.88 -11.91 1.87
C ALA A 95 -13.43 -12.30 2.17
N VAL A 96 -12.48 -11.39 1.94
CA VAL A 96 -11.06 -11.58 2.23
C VAL A 96 -10.82 -11.84 3.72
N THR A 97 -11.49 -11.07 4.60
CA THR A 97 -11.34 -11.23 6.05
C THR A 97 -11.75 -12.64 6.51
N ARG A 98 -12.78 -13.23 5.90
CA ARG A 98 -13.29 -14.58 6.25
C ARG A 98 -12.56 -15.73 5.53
N ASP A 99 -11.81 -15.44 4.47
CA ASP A 99 -11.08 -16.46 3.71
C ASP A 99 -9.79 -16.86 4.44
N LYS A 100 -9.76 -18.07 5.01
CA LYS A 100 -8.59 -18.59 5.75
C LYS A 100 -7.33 -18.79 4.89
N THR A 101 -7.47 -18.81 3.57
CA THR A 101 -6.33 -18.91 2.65
C THR A 101 -5.69 -17.55 2.43
N LEU A 102 -6.52 -16.49 2.31
CA LEU A 102 -6.05 -15.12 2.10
C LEU A 102 -5.72 -14.42 3.42
N ASN A 103 -6.32 -14.88 4.51
CA ASN A 103 -6.16 -14.37 5.86
C ASN A 103 -5.78 -15.49 6.85
N PRO A 104 -4.62 -16.15 6.67
CA PRO A 104 -4.20 -17.25 7.54
C PRO A 104 -3.94 -16.77 8.97
N ASP A 105 -3.50 -15.53 9.13
CA ASP A 105 -3.14 -14.92 10.41
C ASP A 105 -4.35 -14.34 11.16
N GLY A 106 -5.55 -14.40 10.57
CA GLY A 106 -6.77 -13.90 11.20
C GLY A 106 -6.78 -12.39 11.41
N ALA A 107 -6.13 -11.62 10.52
CA ALA A 107 -6.18 -10.17 10.52
C ALA A 107 -7.63 -9.68 10.48
N SER A 108 -7.91 -8.65 11.28
CA SER A 108 -9.22 -8.05 11.41
C SER A 108 -9.66 -7.35 10.12
N ARG A 109 -10.98 -7.13 9.99
CA ARG A 109 -11.55 -6.34 8.90
C ARG A 109 -10.97 -4.93 8.79
N ALA A 110 -10.60 -4.33 9.93
CA ALA A 110 -9.95 -3.03 9.98
C ALA A 110 -8.52 -3.06 9.40
N GLN A 111 -7.75 -4.11 9.69
CA GLN A 111 -6.43 -4.31 9.09
C GLN A 111 -6.51 -4.54 7.58
N MET A 112 -7.52 -5.30 7.12
CA MET A 112 -7.78 -5.46 5.68
C MET A 112 -8.14 -4.12 5.02
N GLN A 113 -8.94 -3.29 5.68
CA GLN A 113 -9.24 -1.94 5.20
C GLN A 113 -7.96 -1.11 5.03
N GLN A 114 -7.09 -1.10 6.04
CA GLN A 114 -5.82 -0.37 6.00
C GLN A 114 -4.94 -0.82 4.83
N GLY A 115 -4.92 -2.13 4.53
CA GLY A 115 -4.21 -2.67 3.36
C GLY A 115 -4.75 -2.12 2.04
N ALA A 116 -6.07 -2.12 1.85
CA ALA A 116 -6.71 -1.57 0.66
C ALA A 116 -6.55 -0.04 0.55
N ASP A 117 -6.66 0.68 1.67
CA ASP A 117 -6.47 2.14 1.72
C ASP A 117 -5.03 2.52 1.38
N ALA A 118 -4.04 1.78 1.88
CA ALA A 118 -2.63 2.00 1.55
C ALA A 118 -2.37 1.80 0.04
N LEU A 119 -3.01 0.80 -0.56
CA LEU A 119 -2.93 0.57 -2.00
C LEU A 119 -3.61 1.69 -2.80
N LEU A 120 -4.76 2.17 -2.34
CA LEU A 120 -5.45 3.32 -2.95
C LEU A 120 -4.59 4.59 -2.90
N GLU A 121 -3.95 4.88 -1.76
CA GLU A 121 -3.01 6.00 -1.66
C GLU A 121 -1.79 5.82 -2.57
N THR A 122 -1.30 4.58 -2.74
CA THR A 122 -0.24 4.28 -3.72
C THR A 122 -0.68 4.59 -5.14
N ILE A 123 -1.88 4.18 -5.54
CA ILE A 123 -2.46 4.49 -6.85
C ILE A 123 -2.56 6.00 -7.07
N ARG A 124 -3.06 6.74 -6.07
CA ARG A 124 -3.18 8.20 -6.13
C ARG A 124 -1.83 8.91 -6.22
N GLY A 125 -0.83 8.43 -5.48
CA GLY A 125 0.54 8.93 -5.53
C GLY A 125 1.15 8.74 -6.92
N LEU A 126 1.03 7.53 -7.48
CA LEU A 126 1.49 7.22 -8.84
C LEU A 126 0.76 8.04 -9.90
N ARG A 127 -0.55 8.25 -9.75
CA ARG A 127 -1.32 9.12 -10.64
C ARG A 127 -0.83 10.56 -10.58
N GLN A 128 -0.54 11.07 -9.39
CA GLN A 128 -0.04 12.43 -9.22
C GLN A 128 1.32 12.62 -9.91
N SER A 129 2.21 11.63 -9.83
CA SER A 129 3.52 11.68 -10.50
C SER A 129 3.43 11.47 -12.02
N THR A 130 2.47 10.67 -12.49
CA THR A 130 2.36 10.30 -13.92
C THR A 130 1.55 11.30 -14.74
N ILE A 131 0.39 11.75 -14.22
CA ILE A 131 -0.55 12.60 -14.96
C ILE A 131 -0.90 13.90 -14.22
N GLY A 132 -0.27 14.19 -13.08
CA GLY A 132 -0.44 15.45 -12.34
C GLY A 132 -1.76 15.59 -11.59
N ARG A 133 -2.54 14.51 -11.43
CA ARG A 133 -3.86 14.52 -10.76
C ARG A 133 -3.90 13.53 -9.61
N ARG A 134 -4.68 13.83 -8.56
CA ARG A 134 -4.96 12.87 -7.47
C ARG A 134 -6.16 11.97 -7.73
N ARG A 135 -7.08 12.38 -8.61
CA ARG A 135 -8.31 11.64 -8.90
C ARG A 135 -8.47 11.46 -10.41
N CYS A 136 -9.19 10.41 -10.76
CA CYS A 136 -9.94 10.34 -11.99
C CYS A 136 -11.23 11.17 -11.78
#